data_AF-A0A9N8DGE2-F1
#
_entry.id   AF-A0A9N8DGE2-F1
#
_cell.length_a   1.000
_cell.length_b   1.000
_cell.length_c   1.000
_cell.angle_alpha   90.00
_cell.angle_beta   90.00
_cell.angle_gamma   90.00
#
_symmetry.space_group_name_H-M   'P 1'
#
loop_
_entity.id
_entity.type
_entity.pdbx_description
1 polymer ?
#
loop_
_entity_poly.entity_id
_entity_poly.type
_entity_poly.pdbx_seq_one_letter_code
_entity_poly.pdbx_strand_id
1 'polypeptide(L)'
;MGPDDDLPTLIQRKDHLNVLRYIRAHQLRKPELVVSHGLELLGNDLTKKSVGGDESARLSALEQVCLAALDLHNHDLADQCLSQLKASQGMESHRFRRLLARCLETAGDLDGATKVYNEMLQANPANLVALQRKYAMLKAQPNKETEAMDALNEYLTQNMADSAGWYEMAKCRMNMADYKGAAYALEEVILSCPLEASLHCELAEVYCTVGGLENLMAARKHMAQSLELDPSNGRAQFGLMVVANAYLLESEKSAKKHHDEHEVAVAKELIKYGGDQLLQAYKGAPMFAAVKTVVEEYQDDSASNE
;
A
#
# COMPACT_ATOMS: atom_id res chain seq x y z
N MET A 1 -30.44 -1.58 10.75
CA MET A 1 -29.35 -1.98 11.63
C MET A 1 -29.50 -1.16 12.88
N GLY A 2 -29.87 -1.78 14.00
CA GLY A 2 -29.84 -1.05 15.27
C GLY A 2 -28.39 -0.74 15.65
N PRO A 3 -28.14 0.28 16.49
CA PRO A 3 -26.79 0.63 16.94
C PRO A 3 -26.08 -0.50 17.72
N ASP A 4 -26.82 -1.50 18.22
CA ASP A 4 -26.32 -2.56 19.10
C ASP A 4 -26.28 -3.97 18.48
N ASP A 5 -26.67 -4.15 17.21
CA ASP A 5 -26.69 -5.49 16.60
C ASP A 5 -25.28 -5.91 16.12
N ASP A 6 -24.59 -6.72 16.92
CA ASP A 6 -23.31 -7.32 16.55
C ASP A 6 -23.47 -8.52 15.59
N LEU A 7 -22.39 -8.86 14.87
CA LEU A 7 -22.41 -9.94 13.88
C LEU A 7 -22.86 -11.30 14.45
N PRO A 8 -22.39 -11.76 15.63
CA PRO A 8 -22.87 -12.99 16.25
C PRO A 8 -24.39 -13.02 16.48
N THR A 9 -24.97 -11.92 16.98
CA THR A 9 -26.41 -11.82 17.22
C THR A 9 -27.21 -11.93 15.91
N LEU A 10 -26.73 -11.27 14.85
CA LEU A 10 -27.36 -11.34 13.52
C LEU A 10 -27.34 -12.76 12.94
N ILE A 11 -26.24 -13.49 13.11
CA ILE A 11 -26.11 -14.88 12.69
C ILE A 11 -27.10 -15.76 13.48
N GLN A 12 -27.17 -15.61 14.81
CA GLN A 12 -28.06 -16.41 15.66
C GLN A 12 -29.54 -16.21 15.28
N ARG A 13 -29.93 -14.99 14.94
CA ARG A 13 -31.30 -14.65 14.49
C ARG A 13 -31.60 -15.10 13.05
N LYS A 14 -30.60 -15.65 12.34
CA LYS A 14 -30.68 -15.96 10.90
C LYS A 14 -31.11 -14.77 10.05
N ASP A 15 -30.69 -13.56 10.44
CA ASP A 15 -30.95 -12.35 9.66
C ASP A 15 -29.91 -12.21 8.54
N HIS A 16 -30.04 -13.06 7.52
CA HIS A 16 -29.06 -13.19 6.45
C HIS A 16 -28.78 -11.85 5.73
N LEU A 17 -29.80 -11.01 5.55
CA LEU A 17 -29.63 -9.71 4.89
C LEU A 17 -28.77 -8.77 5.73
N ASN A 18 -29.04 -8.65 7.03
CA ASN A 18 -28.26 -7.77 7.90
C ASN A 18 -26.87 -8.35 8.20
N VAL A 19 -26.68 -9.67 8.20
CA VAL A 19 -25.34 -10.29 8.22
C VAL A 19 -24.50 -9.82 7.03
N LEU A 20 -25.05 -9.90 5.80
CA LEU A 20 -24.32 -9.45 4.60
C LEU A 20 -24.03 -7.95 4.63
N ARG A 21 -24.99 -7.13 5.09
CA ARG A 21 -24.80 -5.68 5.27
C ARG A 21 -23.74 -5.36 6.31
N TYR A 22 -23.73 -6.06 7.44
CA TYR A 22 -22.71 -5.91 8.49
C TYR A 22 -21.32 -6.19 7.92
N ILE A 23 -21.15 -7.35 7.26
CA ILE A 23 -19.86 -7.75 6.68
C ILE A 23 -19.36 -6.70 5.68
N ARG A 24 -20.26 -6.14 4.86
CA ARG A 24 -19.91 -5.11 3.87
C ARG A 24 -19.57 -3.77 4.52
N ALA A 25 -20.39 -3.31 5.46
CA ALA A 25 -20.20 -2.02 6.13
C ALA A 25 -18.90 -1.97 6.93
N HIS A 26 -18.53 -3.08 7.57
CA HIS A 26 -17.28 -3.23 8.32
C HIS A 26 -16.11 -3.77 7.49
N GLN A 27 -16.28 -3.92 6.18
CA GLN A 27 -15.25 -4.42 5.24
C GLN A 27 -14.57 -5.73 5.71
N LEU A 28 -15.33 -6.64 6.31
CA LEU A 28 -14.80 -7.89 6.86
C LEU A 28 -14.56 -8.93 5.76
N ARG A 29 -13.37 -9.52 5.74
CA ARG A 29 -13.05 -10.63 4.84
C ARG A 29 -13.55 -11.97 5.40
N LYS A 30 -14.84 -12.28 5.19
CA LYS A 30 -15.49 -13.52 5.64
C LYS A 30 -16.22 -14.23 4.47
N PRO A 31 -15.50 -14.72 3.46
CA PRO A 31 -16.12 -15.20 2.21
C PRO A 31 -17.03 -16.42 2.41
N GLU A 32 -16.66 -17.37 3.27
CA GLU A 32 -17.50 -18.55 3.59
C GLU A 32 -18.84 -18.15 4.22
N LEU A 33 -18.81 -17.18 5.12
CA LEU A 33 -20.01 -16.65 5.77
C LEU A 33 -20.89 -15.89 4.78
N VAL A 34 -20.28 -15.15 3.86
CA VAL A 34 -21.00 -14.44 2.79
C VAL A 34 -21.70 -15.43 1.87
N VAL A 35 -21.01 -16.49 1.42
CA VAL A 35 -21.61 -17.48 0.52
C VAL A 35 -22.75 -18.22 1.22
N SER A 36 -22.53 -18.71 2.44
CA SER A 36 -23.57 -19.44 3.20
C SER A 36 -24.83 -18.59 3.43
N HIS A 37 -24.69 -17.39 4.00
CA HIS A 37 -25.86 -16.52 4.23
C HIS A 37 -26.45 -15.98 2.92
N GLY A 38 -25.62 -15.77 1.89
CA GLY A 38 -26.07 -15.32 0.58
C GLY A 38 -26.92 -16.37 -0.15
N LEU A 39 -26.54 -17.64 -0.10
CA LEU A 39 -27.33 -18.74 -0.66
C LEU A 39 -28.65 -18.96 0.08
N GLU A 40 -28.65 -18.87 1.41
CA GLU A 40 -29.90 -18.92 2.19
C GLU A 40 -30.85 -17.77 1.80
N LEU A 41 -30.29 -16.58 1.63
CA LEU A 41 -31.03 -15.38 1.24
C LEU A 41 -31.58 -15.45 -0.19
N LEU A 42 -30.75 -15.86 -1.17
CA LEU A 42 -31.04 -15.83 -2.60
C LEU A 42 -31.61 -17.16 -3.15
N GLY A 43 -31.59 -18.22 -2.35
CA GLY A 43 -31.85 -19.59 -2.78
C GLY A 43 -30.62 -20.22 -3.44
N ASN A 44 -30.53 -21.55 -3.39
CA ASN A 44 -29.39 -22.30 -3.93
C ASN A 44 -29.14 -22.01 -5.43
N ASP A 45 -30.21 -21.82 -6.21
CA ASP A 45 -30.10 -21.50 -7.65
C ASP A 45 -29.99 -19.99 -7.93
N LEU A 46 -29.94 -19.15 -6.88
CA LEU A 46 -29.89 -17.67 -6.96
C LEU A 46 -31.07 -17.03 -7.71
N THR A 47 -32.17 -17.76 -7.90
CA THR A 47 -33.34 -17.35 -8.70
C THR A 47 -34.39 -16.58 -7.91
N LYS A 48 -34.28 -16.45 -6.58
CA LYS A 48 -35.28 -15.70 -5.79
C LYS A 48 -35.36 -14.26 -6.31
N LYS A 49 -36.55 -13.87 -6.76
CA LYS A 49 -36.79 -12.63 -7.52
C LYS A 49 -36.69 -11.36 -6.68
N SER A 50 -36.89 -11.43 -5.36
CA SER A 50 -36.62 -10.31 -4.46
C SER A 50 -36.28 -10.79 -3.05
N VAL A 51 -35.42 -10.02 -2.38
CA VAL A 51 -35.16 -10.18 -0.96
C VAL A 51 -36.05 -9.17 -0.24
N GLY A 52 -37.18 -9.62 0.31
CA GLY A 52 -38.14 -8.73 0.99
C GLY A 52 -38.78 -7.66 0.11
N GLY A 53 -38.88 -7.89 -1.22
CA GLY A 53 -39.41 -6.90 -2.17
C GLY A 53 -38.39 -5.89 -2.70
N ASP A 54 -37.15 -5.91 -2.22
CA ASP A 54 -36.10 -4.97 -2.62
C ASP A 54 -35.13 -5.61 -3.64
N GLU A 55 -35.24 -5.19 -4.91
CA GLU A 55 -34.34 -5.61 -5.98
C GLU A 55 -32.90 -5.11 -5.77
N SER A 56 -32.73 -3.91 -5.21
CA SER A 56 -31.40 -3.35 -4.94
C SER A 56 -30.65 -4.18 -3.89
N ALA A 57 -31.36 -4.61 -2.84
CA ALA A 57 -30.80 -5.54 -1.84
C ALA A 57 -30.43 -6.89 -2.46
N ARG A 58 -31.27 -7.44 -3.36
CA ARG A 58 -30.98 -8.68 -4.09
C ARG A 58 -29.72 -8.54 -4.94
N LEU A 59 -29.64 -7.50 -5.78
CA LEU A 59 -28.47 -7.26 -6.63
C LEU A 59 -27.21 -7.05 -5.78
N SER A 60 -27.34 -6.34 -4.67
CA SER A 60 -26.25 -6.16 -3.71
C SER A 60 -25.75 -7.47 -3.13
N ALA A 61 -26.65 -8.38 -2.76
CA ALA A 61 -26.28 -9.69 -2.25
C ALA A 61 -25.61 -10.54 -3.34
N LEU A 62 -26.12 -10.54 -4.57
CA LEU A 62 -25.52 -11.23 -5.71
C LEU A 62 -24.07 -10.79 -5.95
N GLU A 63 -23.78 -9.49 -5.93
CA GLU A 63 -22.40 -9.01 -6.08
C GLU A 63 -21.48 -9.49 -4.96
N GLN A 64 -21.97 -9.43 -3.72
CA GLN A 64 -21.19 -9.81 -2.55
C GLN A 64 -20.89 -11.32 -2.57
N VAL A 65 -21.88 -12.15 -2.93
CA VAL A 65 -21.70 -13.60 -3.13
C VAL A 65 -20.75 -13.88 -4.29
N CYS A 66 -20.88 -13.16 -5.41
CA CYS A 66 -19.97 -13.32 -6.55
C CYS A 66 -18.50 -13.10 -6.12
N LEU A 67 -18.21 -11.99 -5.43
CA LEU A 67 -16.85 -11.69 -4.97
C LEU A 67 -16.35 -12.71 -3.93
N ALA A 68 -17.21 -13.14 -3.01
CA ALA A 68 -16.85 -14.17 -2.03
C ALA A 68 -16.63 -15.55 -2.68
N ALA A 69 -17.38 -15.89 -3.72
CA ALA A 69 -17.19 -17.10 -4.49
C ALA A 69 -15.83 -17.10 -5.21
N LEU A 70 -15.44 -15.95 -5.78
CA LEU A 70 -14.11 -15.76 -6.36
C LEU A 70 -12.99 -15.92 -5.33
N ASP A 71 -13.14 -15.36 -4.13
CA ASP A 71 -12.19 -15.55 -3.02
C ASP A 71 -12.05 -17.02 -2.59
N LEU A 72 -13.08 -17.84 -2.80
CA LEU A 72 -13.10 -19.27 -2.50
C LEU A 72 -12.77 -20.14 -3.72
N HIS A 73 -12.37 -19.54 -4.85
CA HIS A 73 -12.14 -20.24 -6.13
C HIS A 73 -13.34 -21.05 -6.64
N ASN A 74 -14.56 -20.68 -6.22
CA ASN A 74 -15.81 -21.28 -6.70
C ASN A 74 -16.31 -20.51 -7.94
N HIS A 75 -15.67 -20.78 -9.08
CA HIS A 75 -15.98 -20.11 -10.35
C HIS A 75 -17.41 -20.40 -10.84
N ASP A 76 -17.93 -21.61 -10.60
CA ASP A 76 -19.30 -21.99 -10.98
C ASP A 76 -20.34 -21.09 -10.30
N LEU A 77 -20.19 -20.83 -9.00
CA LEU A 77 -21.10 -19.95 -8.27
C LEU A 77 -20.97 -18.50 -8.72
N ALA A 78 -19.75 -18.03 -8.99
CA ALA A 78 -19.51 -16.68 -9.51
C ALA A 78 -20.18 -16.48 -10.88
N ASP A 79 -20.10 -17.46 -11.77
CA ASP A 79 -20.75 -17.43 -13.10
C ASP A 79 -22.28 -17.47 -13.00
N GLN A 80 -22.83 -18.21 -12.03
CA GLN A 80 -24.26 -18.16 -11.73
C GLN A 80 -24.68 -16.76 -11.26
N CYS A 81 -23.93 -16.14 -10.35
CA CYS A 81 -24.19 -14.76 -9.92
C CYS A 81 -24.15 -13.78 -11.11
N LEU A 82 -23.15 -13.90 -11.98
CA LEU A 82 -23.02 -13.08 -13.19
C LEU A 82 -24.21 -13.25 -14.14
N SER A 83 -24.65 -14.49 -14.36
CA SER A 83 -25.79 -14.81 -15.22
C SER A 83 -27.07 -14.17 -14.69
N GLN A 84 -27.30 -14.21 -13.38
CA GLN A 84 -28.44 -13.56 -12.74
C GLN A 84 -28.36 -12.03 -12.86
N LEU A 85 -27.18 -11.42 -12.67
CA LEU A 85 -26.98 -9.99 -12.84
C LEU A 85 -27.21 -9.54 -14.29
N LYS A 86 -26.71 -10.30 -15.27
CA LYS A 86 -26.94 -10.06 -16.69
C LYS A 86 -28.42 -10.13 -17.05
N ALA A 87 -29.14 -11.12 -16.53
CA ALA A 87 -30.58 -11.25 -16.77
C ALA A 87 -31.39 -10.09 -16.16
N SER A 88 -30.98 -9.55 -15.01
CA SER A 88 -31.69 -8.46 -14.35
C SER A 88 -31.37 -7.07 -14.92
N GLN A 89 -30.12 -6.77 -15.26
CA GLN A 89 -29.70 -5.41 -15.65
C GLN A 89 -29.08 -5.28 -17.05
N GLY A 90 -28.91 -6.39 -17.77
CA GLY A 90 -28.24 -6.41 -19.08
C GLY A 90 -26.71 -6.30 -19.00
N MET A 91 -26.07 -6.36 -20.17
CA MET A 91 -24.61 -6.37 -20.30
C MET A 91 -23.95 -5.00 -20.11
N GLU A 92 -24.70 -3.92 -20.34
CA GLU A 92 -24.18 -2.55 -20.21
C GLU A 92 -24.09 -2.06 -18.75
N SER A 93 -24.75 -2.77 -17.82
CA SER A 93 -24.71 -2.42 -16.39
C SER A 93 -23.28 -2.36 -15.87
N HIS A 94 -22.93 -1.24 -15.21
CA HIS A 94 -21.64 -1.09 -14.54
C HIS A 94 -21.36 -2.21 -13.54
N ARG A 95 -22.43 -2.68 -12.86
CA ARG A 95 -22.38 -3.74 -11.87
C ARG A 95 -21.95 -5.07 -12.51
N PHE A 96 -22.56 -5.40 -13.65
CA PHE A 96 -22.23 -6.59 -14.41
C PHE A 96 -20.82 -6.50 -14.98
N ARG A 97 -20.46 -5.43 -15.72
CA ARG A 97 -19.14 -5.28 -16.34
C ARG A 97 -18.00 -5.37 -15.33
N ARG A 98 -18.17 -4.74 -14.15
CA ARG A 98 -17.18 -4.82 -13.06
C ARG A 98 -16.92 -6.27 -12.63
N LEU A 99 -17.97 -7.04 -12.39
CA LEU A 99 -17.83 -8.42 -11.93
C LEU A 99 -17.38 -9.36 -13.05
N LEU A 100 -17.82 -9.12 -14.29
CA LEU A 100 -17.35 -9.86 -15.46
C LEU A 100 -15.83 -9.75 -15.56
N ALA A 101 -15.29 -8.53 -15.50
CA ALA A 101 -13.85 -8.32 -15.54
C ALA A 101 -13.13 -9.05 -14.40
N ARG A 102 -13.68 -9.05 -13.18
CA ARG A 102 -13.13 -9.80 -12.04
C ARG A 102 -13.14 -11.31 -12.26
N CYS A 103 -14.23 -11.87 -12.80
CA CYS A 103 -14.28 -13.30 -13.12
C CYS A 103 -13.22 -13.66 -14.18
N LEU A 104 -13.08 -12.85 -15.22
CA LEU A 104 -12.04 -13.02 -16.26
C LEU A 104 -10.63 -12.97 -15.66
N GLU A 105 -10.33 -12.00 -14.79
CA GLU A 105 -9.06 -11.93 -14.06
C GLU A 105 -8.76 -13.23 -13.31
N THR A 106 -9.74 -13.72 -12.53
CA THR A 106 -9.54 -14.94 -11.72
C THR A 106 -9.47 -16.22 -12.55
N ALA A 107 -10.05 -16.22 -13.75
CA ALA A 107 -9.96 -17.32 -14.70
C ALA A 107 -8.64 -17.29 -15.50
N GLY A 108 -7.83 -16.24 -15.35
CA GLY A 108 -6.57 -16.05 -16.09
C GLY A 108 -6.73 -15.43 -17.48
N ASP A 109 -7.96 -15.06 -17.90
CA ASP A 109 -8.20 -14.32 -19.14
C ASP A 109 -7.95 -12.82 -18.92
N LEU A 110 -6.67 -12.47 -18.82
CA LEU A 110 -6.23 -11.10 -18.57
C LEU A 110 -6.51 -10.17 -19.76
N ASP A 111 -6.48 -10.69 -20.98
CA ASP A 111 -6.80 -9.92 -22.18
C ASP A 111 -8.29 -9.55 -22.23
N GLY A 112 -9.16 -10.52 -21.93
CA GLY A 112 -10.60 -10.30 -21.77
C GLY A 112 -10.90 -9.28 -20.67
N ALA A 113 -10.28 -9.44 -19.50
CA ALA A 113 -10.43 -8.49 -18.39
C ALA A 113 -9.96 -7.07 -18.77
N THR A 114 -8.81 -6.97 -19.42
CA THR A 114 -8.25 -5.69 -19.90
C THR A 114 -9.20 -4.99 -20.86
N LYS A 115 -9.80 -5.74 -21.80
CA LYS A 115 -10.77 -5.19 -22.74
C LYS A 115 -11.98 -4.61 -22.01
N VAL A 116 -12.56 -5.34 -21.06
CA VAL A 116 -13.71 -4.86 -20.28
C VAL A 116 -13.36 -3.62 -19.46
N TYR A 117 -12.19 -3.59 -18.81
CA TYR A 117 -11.75 -2.40 -18.07
C TYR A 117 -11.55 -1.19 -18.98
N ASN A 118 -10.94 -1.37 -20.15
CA ASN A 118 -10.77 -0.28 -21.11
C ASN A 118 -12.11 0.25 -21.63
N GLU A 119 -13.09 -0.62 -21.93
CA GLU A 119 -14.45 -0.20 -22.29
C GLU A 119 -15.15 0.57 -21.16
N MET A 120 -14.96 0.15 -19.91
CA MET A 120 -15.47 0.87 -18.73
C MET A 120 -14.84 2.26 -18.59
N LEU A 121 -13.53 2.39 -18.86
CA LEU A 121 -12.79 3.65 -18.80
C LEU A 121 -13.09 4.57 -19.99
N GLN A 122 -13.34 4.02 -21.19
CA GLN A 122 -13.83 4.80 -22.32
C GLN A 122 -15.20 5.41 -22.04
N ALA A 123 -16.10 4.66 -21.39
CA ALA A 123 -17.41 5.17 -20.99
C ALA A 123 -17.34 6.18 -19.85
N ASN A 124 -16.41 5.99 -18.90
CA ASN A 124 -16.17 6.94 -17.80
C ASN A 124 -14.68 6.91 -17.40
N PRO A 125 -13.88 7.90 -17.86
CA PRO A 125 -12.45 7.97 -17.53
C PRO A 125 -12.15 8.13 -16.03
N ALA A 126 -13.09 8.69 -15.25
CA ALA A 126 -12.96 8.88 -13.80
C ALA A 126 -13.44 7.67 -12.98
N ASN A 127 -13.64 6.50 -13.62
CA ASN A 127 -14.07 5.30 -12.92
C ASN A 127 -12.94 4.72 -12.06
N LEU A 128 -12.86 5.18 -10.81
CA LEU A 128 -11.83 4.78 -9.84
C LEU A 128 -11.73 3.26 -9.66
N VAL A 129 -12.86 2.55 -9.73
CA VAL A 129 -12.86 1.09 -9.57
C VAL A 129 -12.18 0.41 -10.76
N ALA A 130 -12.45 0.85 -11.98
CA ALA A 130 -11.81 0.30 -13.17
C ALA A 130 -10.31 0.66 -13.21
N LEU A 131 -9.95 1.91 -12.87
CA LEU A 131 -8.56 2.36 -12.78
C LEU A 131 -7.77 1.52 -11.77
N GLN A 132 -8.28 1.41 -10.54
CA GLN A 132 -7.64 0.63 -9.47
C GLN A 132 -7.47 -0.84 -9.85
N ARG A 133 -8.46 -1.44 -10.53
CA ARG A 133 -8.37 -2.83 -10.99
C ARG A 133 -7.38 -3.03 -12.12
N LYS A 134 -7.39 -2.16 -13.12
CA LYS A 134 -6.43 -2.19 -14.22
C LYS A 134 -4.99 -2.12 -13.69
N TYR A 135 -4.71 -1.17 -12.79
CA TYR A 135 -3.42 -1.09 -12.10
C TYR A 135 -3.08 -2.39 -11.35
N ALA A 136 -3.98 -2.89 -10.49
CA ALA A 136 -3.71 -4.08 -9.68
C ALA A 136 -3.45 -5.34 -10.52
N MET A 137 -4.19 -5.49 -11.63
CA MET A 137 -4.02 -6.59 -12.59
C MET A 137 -2.69 -6.50 -13.34
N LEU A 138 -2.27 -5.30 -13.77
CA LEU A 138 -0.97 -5.09 -14.41
C LEU A 138 0.19 -5.37 -13.45
N LYS A 139 0.10 -4.87 -12.22
CA LYS A 139 1.11 -5.08 -11.18
C LYS A 139 1.32 -6.55 -10.82
N ALA A 140 0.27 -7.37 -10.92
CA ALA A 140 0.36 -8.80 -10.62
C ALA A 140 1.08 -9.62 -11.71
N GLN A 141 1.34 -9.01 -12.88
CA GLN A 141 1.98 -9.68 -14.01
C GLN A 141 3.49 -9.41 -14.04
N PRO A 142 4.30 -10.39 -14.45
CA PRO A 142 5.74 -10.19 -14.63
C PRO A 142 6.00 -9.29 -15.85
N ASN A 143 7.05 -8.45 -15.78
CA ASN A 143 7.48 -7.57 -16.86
C ASN A 143 6.43 -6.54 -17.31
N LYS A 144 5.57 -6.10 -16.38
CA LYS A 144 4.52 -5.10 -16.58
C LYS A 144 4.63 -3.92 -15.61
N GLU A 145 5.80 -3.74 -15.00
CA GLU A 145 6.07 -2.73 -13.98
C GLU A 145 5.84 -1.32 -14.52
N THR A 146 6.27 -1.05 -15.76
CA THR A 146 6.06 0.23 -16.45
C THR A 146 4.59 0.53 -16.67
N GLU A 147 3.83 -0.41 -17.25
CA GLU A 147 2.41 -0.21 -17.53
C GLU A 147 1.58 -0.13 -16.25
N ALA A 148 1.97 -0.89 -15.20
CA ALA A 148 1.36 -0.79 -13.89
C ALA A 148 1.59 0.59 -13.26
N MET A 149 2.79 1.13 -13.37
CA MET A 149 3.11 2.48 -12.88
C MET A 149 2.31 3.55 -13.64
N ASP A 150 2.21 3.46 -14.96
CA ASP A 150 1.39 4.39 -15.76
C ASP A 150 -0.09 4.32 -15.37
N ALA A 151 -0.63 3.11 -15.20
CA ALA A 151 -2.01 2.91 -14.74
C ALA A 151 -2.24 3.42 -13.31
N LEU A 152 -1.24 3.29 -12.41
CA LEU A 152 -1.32 3.85 -11.06
C LEU A 152 -1.26 5.38 -11.10
N ASN A 153 -0.47 5.96 -12.00
CA ASN A 153 -0.45 7.41 -12.21
C ASN A 153 -1.81 7.90 -12.72
N GLU A 154 -2.41 7.23 -13.71
CA GLU A 154 -3.79 7.52 -14.15
C GLU A 154 -4.78 7.47 -12.97
N TYR A 155 -4.69 6.45 -12.11
CA TYR A 155 -5.51 6.37 -10.90
C TYR A 155 -5.30 7.55 -9.94
N LEU A 156 -4.05 7.87 -9.60
CA LEU A 156 -3.72 8.94 -8.67
C LEU A 156 -4.10 10.33 -9.21
N THR A 157 -4.09 10.56 -10.52
CA THR A 157 -4.62 11.82 -11.08
C THR A 157 -6.10 12.03 -10.78
N GLN A 158 -6.87 10.96 -10.61
CA GLN A 158 -8.28 11.01 -10.23
C GLN A 158 -8.50 10.96 -8.71
N ASN A 159 -7.54 10.40 -7.96
CA ASN A 159 -7.63 10.20 -6.51
C ASN A 159 -6.33 10.60 -5.78
N MET A 160 -5.95 11.88 -5.89
CA MET A 160 -4.67 12.39 -5.35
C MET A 160 -4.55 12.29 -3.82
N ALA A 161 -5.67 12.14 -3.10
CA ALA A 161 -5.68 12.04 -1.64
C ALA A 161 -5.41 10.60 -1.13
N ASP A 162 -5.24 9.61 -2.01
CA ASP A 162 -4.99 8.24 -1.61
C ASP A 162 -3.52 8.01 -1.25
N SER A 163 -3.22 8.14 0.05
CA SER A 163 -1.89 7.89 0.59
C SER A 163 -1.40 6.45 0.36
N ALA A 164 -2.30 5.46 0.35
CA ALA A 164 -1.93 4.08 0.06
C ALA A 164 -1.53 3.92 -1.41
N GLY A 165 -2.22 4.59 -2.33
CA GLY A 165 -1.86 4.66 -3.74
C GLY A 165 -0.50 5.32 -3.96
N TRP A 166 -0.21 6.43 -3.28
CA TRP A 166 1.11 7.08 -3.33
C TRP A 166 2.23 6.19 -2.77
N TYR A 167 1.97 5.48 -1.68
CA TYR A 167 2.94 4.54 -1.12
C TYR A 167 3.25 3.40 -2.09
N GLU A 168 2.23 2.89 -2.79
CA GLU A 168 2.45 1.91 -3.84
C GLU A 168 3.21 2.46 -5.05
N MET A 169 3.01 3.74 -5.40
CA MET A 169 3.80 4.42 -6.43
C MET A 169 5.28 4.50 -6.05
N ALA A 170 5.58 4.85 -4.79
CA ALA A 170 6.94 4.85 -4.28
C ALA A 170 7.61 3.48 -4.43
N LYS A 171 6.92 2.41 -4.01
CA LYS A 171 7.43 1.04 -4.13
C LYS A 171 7.68 0.62 -5.58
N CYS A 172 6.76 0.92 -6.50
CA CYS A 172 6.95 0.67 -7.92
C CYS A 172 8.20 1.37 -8.45
N ARG A 173 8.39 2.66 -8.13
CA ARG A 173 9.54 3.44 -8.58
C ARG A 173 10.86 2.96 -7.98
N MET A 174 10.88 2.57 -6.70
CA MET A 174 12.07 1.96 -6.08
C MET A 174 12.49 0.67 -6.78
N ASN A 175 11.54 -0.21 -7.11
CA ASN A 175 11.83 -1.45 -7.85
C ASN A 175 12.42 -1.18 -9.25
N MET A 176 12.09 -0.04 -9.84
CA MET A 176 12.62 0.41 -11.13
C MET A 176 13.89 1.27 -11.00
N ALA A 177 14.43 1.43 -9.78
CA ALA A 177 15.54 2.31 -9.46
C ALA A 177 15.33 3.81 -9.79
N ASP A 178 14.07 4.26 -9.93
CA ASP A 178 13.71 5.69 -9.98
C ASP A 178 13.58 6.24 -8.55
N TYR A 179 14.73 6.39 -7.88
CA TYR A 179 14.75 6.83 -6.48
C TYR A 179 14.28 8.28 -6.29
N LYS A 180 14.48 9.15 -7.29
CA LYS A 180 14.00 10.54 -7.24
C LYS A 180 12.48 10.59 -7.26
N GLY A 181 11.87 9.82 -8.15
CA GLY A 181 10.42 9.71 -8.21
C GLY A 181 9.84 8.98 -7.00
N ALA A 182 10.55 8.00 -6.45
CA ALA A 182 10.15 7.33 -5.22
C ALA A 182 10.14 8.29 -4.02
N ALA A 183 11.15 9.15 -3.89
CA ALA A 183 11.19 10.19 -2.85
C ALA A 183 9.99 11.12 -2.95
N TYR A 184 9.69 11.63 -4.16
CA TYR A 184 8.51 12.47 -4.39
C TYR A 184 7.21 11.75 -3.97
N ALA A 185 7.05 10.48 -4.33
CA ALA A 185 5.87 9.72 -3.93
C ALA A 185 5.78 9.52 -2.41
N LEU A 186 6.90 9.25 -1.72
CA LEU A 186 6.94 9.15 -0.25
C LEU A 186 6.66 10.48 0.46
N GLU A 187 7.10 11.61 -0.10
CA GLU A 187 6.77 12.95 0.41
C GLU A 187 5.24 13.14 0.44
N GLU A 188 4.53 12.78 -0.64
CA GLU A 188 3.06 12.83 -0.68
C GLU A 188 2.39 11.94 0.39
N VAL A 189 2.97 10.76 0.68
CA VAL A 189 2.48 9.89 1.77
C VAL A 189 2.68 10.55 3.14
N ILE A 190 3.85 11.14 3.40
CA ILE A 190 4.17 11.80 4.68
C ILE A 190 3.25 12.99 4.93
N LEU A 191 2.83 13.73 3.90
CA LEU A 191 1.84 14.81 4.05
C LEU A 191 0.51 14.30 4.65
N SER A 192 0.15 13.05 4.38
CA SER A 192 -1.06 12.42 4.93
C SER A 192 -0.84 11.79 6.31
N CYS A 193 0.37 11.24 6.55
CA CYS A 193 0.71 10.49 7.76
C CYS A 193 2.02 11.01 8.40
N PRO A 194 2.08 12.28 8.87
CA PRO A 194 3.33 12.92 9.29
C PRO A 194 3.91 12.41 10.62
N LEU A 195 3.17 11.58 11.36
CA LEU A 195 3.58 11.03 12.65
C LEU A 195 4.08 9.59 12.56
N GLU A 196 4.14 9.03 11.36
CA GLU A 196 4.55 7.64 11.15
C GLU A 196 6.08 7.57 11.01
N ALA A 197 6.75 7.13 12.09
CA ALA A 197 8.21 7.08 12.17
C ALA A 197 8.85 6.26 11.05
N SER A 198 8.20 5.17 10.63
CA SER A 198 8.68 4.25 9.60
C SER A 198 8.81 4.93 8.23
N LEU A 199 7.85 5.79 7.86
CA LEU A 199 7.88 6.54 6.59
C LEU A 199 9.03 7.54 6.53
N HIS A 200 9.33 8.21 7.64
CA HIS A 200 10.49 9.11 7.72
C HIS A 200 11.80 8.34 7.54
N CYS A 201 11.92 7.15 8.13
CA CYS A 201 13.09 6.30 7.94
C CYS A 201 13.22 5.86 6.47
N GLU A 202 12.14 5.38 5.86
CA GLU A 202 12.13 4.93 4.46
C GLU A 202 12.49 6.08 3.48
N LEU A 203 11.90 7.27 3.64
CA LEU A 203 12.23 8.43 2.80
C LEU A 203 13.70 8.84 2.95
N ALA A 204 14.24 8.81 4.16
CA ALA A 204 15.65 9.11 4.40
C ALA A 204 16.58 8.12 3.69
N GLU A 205 16.23 6.83 3.64
CA GLU A 205 17.00 5.82 2.91
C GLU A 205 16.98 6.07 1.41
N VAL A 206 15.83 6.46 0.86
CA VAL A 206 15.70 6.82 -0.55
C VAL A 206 16.56 8.04 -0.86
N TYR A 207 16.50 9.11 -0.06
CA TYR A 207 17.36 10.28 -0.25
C TYR A 207 18.85 9.94 -0.13
N CYS A 208 19.23 9.07 0.81
CA CYS A 208 20.60 8.59 0.95
C CYS A 208 21.06 7.86 -0.32
N THR A 209 20.17 7.07 -0.92
CA THR A 209 20.44 6.32 -2.15
C THR A 209 20.57 7.25 -3.37
N VAL A 210 19.76 8.31 -3.43
CA VAL A 210 19.90 9.36 -4.47
C VAL A 210 21.24 10.08 -4.35
N GLY A 211 21.72 10.31 -3.13
CA GLY A 211 22.97 11.03 -2.85
C GLY A 211 22.91 12.51 -3.21
N GLY A 212 24.04 13.21 -3.09
CA GLY A 212 24.09 14.67 -3.19
C GLY A 212 23.92 15.32 -1.83
N LEU A 213 24.70 16.38 -1.59
CA LEU A 213 24.72 17.09 -0.30
C LEU A 213 23.33 17.51 0.18
N GLU A 214 22.48 18.01 -0.71
CA GLU A 214 21.12 18.43 -0.39
C GLU A 214 20.24 17.27 0.09
N ASN A 215 20.26 16.14 -0.63
CA ASN A 215 19.48 14.96 -0.27
C ASN A 215 20.03 14.30 1.00
N LEU A 216 21.35 14.28 1.20
CA LEU A 216 21.95 13.74 2.42
C LEU A 216 21.63 14.61 3.65
N MET A 217 21.54 15.93 3.49
CA MET A 217 21.01 16.81 4.54
C MET A 217 19.55 16.51 4.86
N ALA A 218 18.70 16.34 3.84
CA ALA A 218 17.31 15.96 4.03
C ALA A 218 17.18 14.59 4.72
N ALA A 219 17.95 13.59 4.26
CA ALA A 219 17.99 12.26 4.84
C ALA A 219 18.34 12.29 6.33
N ARG A 220 19.34 13.08 6.76
CA ARG A 220 19.66 13.24 8.19
C ARG A 220 18.49 13.78 8.99
N LYS A 221 17.80 14.81 8.47
CA LYS A 221 16.62 15.40 9.11
C LYS A 221 15.49 14.39 9.24
N HIS A 222 15.22 13.61 8.20
CA HIS A 222 14.19 12.57 8.25
C HIS A 222 14.57 11.39 9.18
N MET A 223 15.85 10.97 9.23
CA MET A 223 16.30 9.99 10.22
C MET A 223 16.12 10.51 11.66
N ALA A 224 16.49 11.77 11.91
CA ALA A 224 16.29 12.40 13.22
C ALA A 224 14.80 12.48 13.59
N GLN A 225 13.92 12.87 12.65
CA GLN A 225 12.47 12.89 12.86
C GLN A 225 11.91 11.50 13.18
N SER A 226 12.42 10.46 12.49
CA SER A 226 12.03 9.08 12.78
C SER A 226 12.38 8.69 14.22
N LEU A 227 13.57 9.08 14.71
CA LEU A 227 13.99 8.84 16.09
C LEU A 227 13.27 9.68 17.13
N GLU A 228 12.81 10.88 16.77
CA GLU A 228 11.97 11.70 17.64
C GLU A 228 10.59 11.07 17.85
N LEU A 229 10.01 10.50 16.78
CA LEU A 229 8.72 9.80 16.81
C LEU A 229 8.83 8.41 17.45
N ASP A 230 9.89 7.66 17.14
CA ASP A 230 10.21 6.36 17.72
C ASP A 230 11.71 6.21 18.00
N PRO A 231 12.14 6.49 19.25
CA PRO A 231 13.54 6.32 19.65
C PRO A 231 14.06 4.89 19.58
N SER A 232 13.16 3.89 19.54
CA SER A 232 13.51 2.47 19.48
C SER A 232 13.77 1.96 18.06
N ASN A 233 13.55 2.80 17.04
CA ASN A 233 13.77 2.44 15.65
C ASN A 233 15.28 2.26 15.36
N GLY A 234 15.77 1.03 15.54
CA GLY A 234 17.17 0.67 15.29
C GLY A 234 17.63 0.90 13.84
N ARG A 235 16.70 0.85 12.87
CA ARG A 235 16.99 1.16 11.45
C ARG A 235 17.34 2.65 11.29
N ALA A 236 16.60 3.53 11.97
CA ALA A 236 16.89 4.96 11.97
C ALA A 236 18.15 5.32 12.79
N GLN A 237 18.42 4.62 13.90
CA GLN A 237 19.65 4.83 14.69
C GLN A 237 20.90 4.54 13.85
N PHE A 238 20.91 3.39 13.18
CA PHE A 238 21.98 3.02 12.26
C PHE A 238 22.01 3.92 11.03
N GLY A 239 20.84 4.20 10.44
CA GLY A 239 20.69 5.07 9.28
C GLY A 239 21.23 6.47 9.51
N LEU A 240 21.06 7.04 10.71
CA LEU A 240 21.59 8.35 11.05
C LEU A 240 23.12 8.40 10.93
N MET A 241 23.82 7.37 11.42
CA MET A 241 25.28 7.27 11.31
C MET A 241 25.72 7.14 9.85
N VAL A 242 25.08 6.24 9.10
CA VAL A 242 25.42 5.97 7.70
C VAL A 242 25.24 7.21 6.84
N VAL A 243 24.10 7.89 6.98
CA VAL A 243 23.78 9.10 6.20
C VAL A 243 24.72 10.25 6.58
N ALA A 244 25.03 10.42 7.87
CA ALA A 244 25.96 11.44 8.31
C ALA A 244 27.38 11.20 7.79
N ASN A 245 27.86 9.95 7.79
CA ASN A 245 29.14 9.62 7.20
C ASN A 245 29.15 9.82 5.67
N ALA A 246 28.09 9.41 4.98
CA ALA A 246 27.94 9.66 3.54
C ALA A 246 28.01 11.16 3.21
N TYR A 247 27.41 12.02 4.04
CA TYR A 247 27.48 13.48 3.89
C TYR A 247 28.92 13.99 4.03
N LEU A 248 29.68 13.51 5.01
CA LEU A 248 31.09 13.89 5.19
C LEU A 248 31.93 13.52 3.97
N LEU A 249 31.82 12.27 3.51
CA LEU A 249 32.53 11.76 2.34
C LEU A 249 32.21 12.54 1.06
N GLU A 250 30.96 12.97 0.88
CA GLU A 250 30.55 13.77 -0.28
C GLU A 250 30.98 15.24 -0.15
N SER A 251 30.97 15.79 1.07
CA SER A 251 31.41 17.17 1.36
C SER A 251 32.90 17.36 1.05
N GLU A 252 33.73 16.40 1.42
CA GLU A 252 35.18 16.41 1.13
C GLU A 252 35.46 16.42 -0.39
N LYS A 253 34.70 15.64 -1.17
CA LYS A 253 34.83 15.61 -2.64
C LYS A 253 34.39 16.92 -3.28
N SER A 254 33.44 17.62 -2.67
CA SER A 254 32.81 18.84 -3.21
C SER A 254 33.54 20.14 -2.84
N ALA A 255 34.76 20.06 -2.28
CA ALA A 255 35.59 21.16 -1.74
C ALA A 255 35.87 22.38 -2.67
N LYS A 256 35.26 22.45 -3.87
CA LYS A 256 35.33 23.62 -4.77
C LYS A 256 34.11 24.55 -4.73
N LYS A 257 33.03 24.23 -4.02
CA LYS A 257 31.86 25.12 -3.86
C LYS A 257 31.20 24.93 -2.49
N HIS A 258 31.27 25.97 -1.64
CA HIS A 258 30.54 26.13 -0.37
C HIS A 258 30.61 24.93 0.60
N HIS A 259 31.71 24.86 1.35
CA HIS A 259 31.81 23.99 2.51
C HIS A 259 31.11 24.67 3.70
N ASP A 260 30.01 24.09 4.18
CA ASP A 260 29.36 24.54 5.41
C ASP A 260 29.97 23.81 6.61
N GLU A 261 30.92 24.47 7.28
CA GLU A 261 31.60 23.93 8.46
C GLU A 261 30.63 23.54 9.58
N HIS A 262 29.49 24.23 9.68
CA HIS A 262 28.47 23.91 10.66
C HIS A 262 27.83 22.55 10.38
N GLU A 263 27.44 22.29 9.13
CA GLU A 263 26.82 21.03 8.75
C GLU A 263 27.77 19.82 8.89
N VAL A 264 29.07 20.04 8.65
CA VAL A 264 30.12 19.04 8.89
C VAL A 264 30.26 18.72 10.37
N ALA A 265 30.31 19.74 11.23
CA ALA A 265 30.36 19.55 12.68
C ALA A 265 29.11 18.80 13.19
N VAL A 266 27.92 19.18 12.71
CA VAL A 266 26.66 18.50 13.03
C VAL A 266 26.71 17.04 12.58
N ALA A 267 27.21 16.75 11.38
CA ALA A 267 27.32 15.37 10.89
C ALA A 267 28.23 14.51 11.78
N LYS A 268 29.39 15.03 12.20
CA LYS A 268 30.29 14.31 13.14
C LYS A 268 29.60 14.00 14.48
N GLU A 269 28.86 14.94 15.04
CA GLU A 269 28.12 14.73 16.29
C GLU A 269 26.96 13.74 16.13
N LEU A 270 26.28 13.72 14.99
CA LEU A 270 25.22 12.75 14.70
C LEU A 270 25.76 11.30 14.58
N ILE A 271 26.98 11.12 14.05
CA ILE A 271 27.64 9.80 14.03
C ILE A 271 27.89 9.30 15.46
N LYS A 272 28.42 10.17 16.34
CA LYS A 272 28.64 9.83 17.76
C LYS A 272 27.31 9.49 18.45
N TYR A 273 26.31 10.36 18.32
CA TYR A 273 25.00 10.18 18.92
C TYR A 273 24.32 8.87 18.46
N GLY A 274 24.30 8.62 17.15
CA GLY A 274 23.74 7.39 16.58
C GLY A 274 24.48 6.14 17.08
N GLY A 275 25.81 6.22 17.16
CA GLY A 275 26.67 5.15 17.68
C GLY A 275 26.36 4.79 19.14
N ASP A 276 26.29 5.79 20.00
CA ASP A 276 26.00 5.60 21.43
C ASP A 276 24.61 5.00 21.65
N GLN A 277 23.60 5.47 20.90
CA GLN A 277 22.25 4.91 20.92
C GLN A 277 22.23 3.44 20.49
N LEU A 278 22.93 3.12 19.40
CA LEU A 278 23.01 1.76 18.87
C LEU A 278 23.72 0.81 19.85
N LEU A 279 24.84 1.24 20.44
CA LEU A 279 25.55 0.48 21.47
C LEU A 279 24.66 0.22 22.69
N GLN A 280 23.91 1.23 23.13
CA GLN A 280 22.98 1.09 24.24
C GLN A 280 21.82 0.14 23.90
N ALA A 281 21.27 0.21 22.69
CA ALA A 281 20.19 -0.66 22.22
C ALA A 281 20.62 -2.13 22.12
N TYR A 282 21.86 -2.39 21.69
CA TYR A 282 22.40 -3.75 21.54
C TYR A 282 23.10 -4.27 22.81
N LYS A 283 23.10 -3.53 23.92
CA LYS A 283 23.78 -3.92 25.15
C LYS A 283 23.26 -5.27 25.67
N GLY A 284 24.15 -6.25 25.75
CA GLY A 284 23.82 -7.61 26.18
C GLY A 284 23.23 -8.51 25.10
N ALA A 285 23.06 -8.01 23.87
CA ALA A 285 22.68 -8.84 22.73
C ALA A 285 23.90 -9.68 22.25
N PRO A 286 23.67 -10.88 21.67
CA PRO A 286 24.75 -11.69 21.09
C PRO A 286 25.56 -10.95 20.02
N MET A 287 24.92 -10.02 19.32
CA MET A 287 25.51 -9.22 18.23
C MET A 287 26.26 -7.97 18.72
N PHE A 288 26.31 -7.69 20.03
CA PHE A 288 26.90 -6.46 20.57
C PHE A 288 28.34 -6.22 20.09
N ALA A 289 29.17 -7.26 20.05
CA ALA A 289 30.55 -7.13 19.61
C ALA A 289 30.66 -6.68 18.14
N ALA A 290 29.84 -7.26 17.24
CA ALA A 290 29.83 -6.90 15.83
C ALA A 290 29.31 -5.46 15.63
N VAL A 291 28.25 -5.09 16.34
CA VAL A 291 27.70 -3.73 16.33
C VAL A 291 28.75 -2.73 16.81
N LYS A 292 29.46 -3.06 17.88
CA LYS A 292 30.51 -2.21 18.43
C LYS A 292 31.64 -1.97 17.43
N THR A 293 32.12 -3.00 16.75
CA THR A 293 33.15 -2.85 15.71
C THR A 293 32.69 -1.91 14.59
N VAL A 294 31.45 -2.06 14.11
CA VAL A 294 30.91 -1.16 13.08
C VAL A 294 30.82 0.27 13.59
N VAL A 295 30.37 0.49 14.83
CA VAL A 295 30.30 1.85 15.40
C VAL A 295 31.68 2.50 15.51
N GLU A 296 32.69 1.73 15.95
CA GLU A 296 34.07 2.20 16.04
C GLU A 296 34.62 2.60 14.67
N GLU A 297 34.37 1.82 13.60
CA GLU A 297 34.77 2.17 12.23
C GLU A 297 34.22 3.53 11.78
N TYR A 298 32.92 3.77 11.98
CA TYR A 298 32.29 5.05 11.60
C TYR A 298 32.77 6.24 12.46
N GLN A 299 33.08 6.01 13.74
CA GLN A 299 33.56 7.06 14.64
C GLN A 299 35.03 7.41 14.39
N ASP A 300 35.88 6.41 14.14
CA ASP A 300 37.30 6.60 13.86
C ASP A 300 37.52 7.34 12.52
N ASP A 301 36.78 6.96 11.46
CA ASP A 301 36.80 7.66 10.16
C ASP A 301 36.43 9.15 10.31
N SER A 302 35.54 9.48 11.24
CA SER A 302 35.13 10.86 11.52
C SER A 302 36.18 11.67 12.31
N ALA A 303 37.06 10.98 13.05
CA ALA A 303 38.08 11.54 13.92
C ALA A 303 39.48 11.64 13.27
N SER A 304 39.81 10.76 12.32
CA SER A 304 41.11 10.76 11.62
C SER A 304 41.30 11.90 10.61
N ASN A 305 40.27 12.73 10.39
CA ASN A 305 40.28 13.85 9.44
C ASN A 305 40.37 15.24 10.15
N GLU A 306 41.01 15.31 11.33
CA GLU A 306 41.49 16.55 11.97
C GLU A 306 42.96 16.84 11.63
#